data_AF-A0AAP2CDJ2-F1
#
_entry.id   AF-A0AAP2CDJ2-F1
#
_cell.length_a   1.000
_cell.length_b   1.000
_cell.length_c   1.000
_cell.angle_alpha   90.00
_cell.angle_beta   90.00
_cell.angle_gamma   90.00
#
_symmetry.space_group_name_H-M   'P 1'
#
loop_
_entity.id
_entity.type
_entity.pdbx_description
1 polymer ?
#
loop_
_entity_poly.entity_id
_entity_poly.type
_entity_poly.pdbx_seq_one_letter_code
_entity_poly.pdbx_strand_id
1 'polypeptide(L)'
;MISSTNPVSGLSKVVHKMLDTESELIAVNARALALRELTLASLSLGVATGLLAVDHEAALVYSLDTNRKPVVAEGVKQMERGAERLGLWFAQLPQEQVFSMLRVAY
;
A
#
# COMPACT_ATOMS: atom_id res chain seq x y z
N MET A 1 13.88 0.00 -0.16
CA MET A 1 13.78 1.14 -1.11
C MET A 1 12.59 2.04 -0.79
N ILE A 2 11.37 1.50 -0.72
CA ILE A 2 10.14 2.28 -0.42
C ILE A 2 10.19 2.88 0.99
N SER A 3 10.47 2.06 2.01
CA SER A 3 10.58 2.44 3.42
C SER A 3 11.76 3.37 3.77
N SER A 4 12.66 3.64 2.82
CA SER A 4 13.79 4.57 2.97
C SER A 4 13.70 5.82 2.06
N THR A 5 12.74 5.88 1.12
CA THR A 5 12.53 7.07 0.26
C THR A 5 11.76 8.19 0.97
N ASN A 6 12.28 9.41 0.95
CA ASN A 6 11.65 10.57 1.59
C ASN A 6 10.21 10.77 1.07
N PRO A 7 9.19 10.90 1.96
CA PRO A 7 7.80 11.13 1.55
C PRO A 7 7.63 12.30 0.57
N VAL A 8 8.43 13.37 0.69
CA VAL A 8 8.34 14.55 -0.19
C VAL A 8 8.77 14.24 -1.63
N SER A 9 9.54 13.17 -1.86
CA SER A 9 10.02 12.81 -3.21
C SER A 9 8.94 12.27 -4.14
N GLY A 10 7.78 11.86 -3.61
CA GLY A 10 6.64 11.39 -4.39
C GLY A 10 6.83 10.05 -5.11
N LEU A 11 5.73 9.58 -5.72
CA LEU A 11 5.69 8.31 -6.48
C LEU A 11 6.66 8.32 -7.67
N SER A 12 6.75 9.43 -8.40
CA SER A 12 7.57 9.56 -9.61
C SER A 12 9.04 9.23 -9.37
N LYS A 13 9.61 9.63 -8.20
CA LYS A 13 11.00 9.33 -7.88
C LYS A 13 11.22 7.85 -7.57
N VAL A 14 10.24 7.18 -6.97
CA VAL A 14 10.27 5.74 -6.72
C VAL A 14 10.22 4.98 -8.03
N VAL A 15 9.26 5.32 -8.90
CA VAL A 15 9.12 4.73 -10.24
C VAL A 15 10.39 4.91 -11.04
N HIS A 16 10.99 6.11 -11.02
CA HIS A 16 12.25 6.35 -11.71
C HIS A 16 13.39 5.44 -11.24
N LYS A 17 13.51 5.19 -9.92
CA LYS A 17 14.48 4.23 -9.39
C LYS A 17 14.17 2.78 -9.75
N MET A 18 12.90 2.44 -9.97
CA MET A 18 12.48 1.10 -10.41
C MET A 18 12.62 0.91 -11.91
N LEU A 19 12.69 1.98 -12.70
CA LEU A 19 12.99 1.92 -14.14
C LEU A 19 14.43 1.49 -14.41
N ASP A 20 15.35 1.81 -13.49
CA ASP A 20 16.73 1.30 -13.54
C ASP A 20 16.78 -0.25 -13.52
N THR A 21 15.72 -0.88 -13.01
CA THR A 21 15.49 -2.32 -12.96
C THR A 21 14.15 -2.68 -13.62
N GLU A 22 13.91 -2.27 -14.88
CA GLU A 22 12.62 -2.37 -15.61
C GLU A 22 11.76 -3.63 -15.31
N SER A 23 12.39 -4.81 -15.19
CA SER A 23 11.74 -6.06 -14.79
C SER A 23 10.96 -6.00 -13.46
N GLU A 24 11.46 -5.24 -12.47
CA GLU A 24 10.84 -5.06 -11.16
C GLU A 24 9.57 -4.21 -11.24
N LEU A 25 9.56 -3.18 -12.09
CA LEU A 25 8.38 -2.33 -12.30
C LEU A 25 7.27 -3.11 -13.00
N ILE A 26 7.59 -3.88 -14.04
CA ILE A 26 6.61 -4.73 -14.74
C ILE A 26 6.04 -5.81 -13.81
N ALA A 27 6.87 -6.35 -12.91
CA ALA A 27 6.45 -7.37 -11.96
C ALA A 27 5.50 -6.87 -10.86
N VAL A 28 5.34 -5.55 -10.67
CA VAL A 28 4.46 -4.98 -9.63
C VAL A 28 3.02 -5.47 -9.80
N ASN A 29 2.47 -5.40 -11.01
CA ASN A 29 1.09 -5.82 -11.27
C ASN A 29 0.87 -7.30 -10.95
N ALA A 30 1.73 -8.18 -11.49
CA ALA A 30 1.63 -9.62 -11.27
C ALA A 30 1.73 -9.99 -9.79
N ARG A 31 2.63 -9.35 -9.03
CA ARG A 31 2.77 -9.57 -7.58
C ARG A 31 1.56 -9.04 -6.80
N ALA A 32 1.02 -7.88 -7.17
CA ALA A 32 -0.18 -7.34 -6.55
C ALA A 32 -1.39 -8.27 -6.74
N LEU A 33 -1.56 -8.80 -7.96
CA LEU A 33 -2.61 -9.80 -8.26
C LEU A 33 -2.43 -11.09 -7.46
N ALA A 34 -1.19 -11.61 -7.38
CA ALA A 34 -0.89 -12.80 -6.60
C ALA A 34 -1.16 -12.64 -5.09
N LEU A 35 -1.10 -11.40 -4.58
CA LEU A 35 -1.34 -11.08 -3.18
C LEU A 35 -2.80 -10.72 -2.86
N ARG A 36 -3.69 -10.67 -3.85
CA ARG A 36 -5.09 -10.22 -3.68
C ARG A 36 -5.83 -10.97 -2.57
N GLU A 37 -5.69 -12.30 -2.53
CA GLU A 37 -6.33 -13.12 -1.49
C GLU A 37 -5.76 -12.85 -0.10
N LEU A 38 -4.44 -12.66 0.01
CA LEU A 38 -3.81 -12.32 1.28
C LEU A 38 -4.25 -10.93 1.77
N THR A 39 -4.35 -9.95 0.87
CA THR A 39 -4.87 -8.62 1.19
C THR A 39 -6.32 -8.71 1.70
N LEU A 40 -7.17 -9.49 1.03
CA LEU A 40 -8.55 -9.70 1.44
C LEU A 40 -8.62 -10.35 2.83
N ALA A 41 -7.88 -11.45 3.04
CA ALA A 41 -7.84 -12.14 4.33
C ALA A 41 -7.35 -11.21 5.47
N SER A 42 -6.36 -10.36 5.18
CA SER A 42 -5.84 -9.39 6.16
C SER A 42 -6.88 -8.32 6.51
N LEU A 43 -7.63 -7.82 5.52
CA LEU A 43 -8.74 -6.89 5.75
C LEU A 43 -9.86 -7.55 6.56
N SER A 44 -10.26 -8.78 6.22
CA SER A 44 -11.26 -9.54 6.96
C SER A 44 -10.86 -9.77 8.42
N LEU A 45 -9.59 -10.10 8.67
CA LEU A 45 -9.07 -10.23 10.02
C LEU A 45 -9.09 -8.89 10.77
N GLY A 46 -8.69 -7.80 10.12
CA GLY A 46 -8.74 -6.45 10.69
C GLY A 46 -10.16 -6.04 11.11
N VAL A 47 -11.16 -6.39 10.30
CA VAL A 47 -12.57 -6.15 10.64
C VAL A 47 -13.04 -7.05 11.78
N ALA A 48 -12.77 -8.36 11.71
CA ALA A 48 -13.20 -9.32 12.72
C ALA A 48 -12.57 -9.05 14.11
N THR A 49 -11.39 -8.45 14.14
CA THR A 49 -10.67 -8.08 15.38
C THR A 49 -10.99 -6.66 15.85
N GLY A 50 -11.83 -5.90 15.14
CA GLY A 50 -12.18 -4.53 15.49
C GLY A 50 -11.05 -3.51 15.30
N LEU A 51 -10.06 -3.81 14.47
CA LEU A 51 -8.99 -2.88 14.09
C LEU A 51 -9.40 -2.00 12.89
N LEU A 52 -10.26 -2.52 12.02
CA LEU A 52 -10.73 -1.85 10.81
C LEU A 52 -12.26 -1.88 10.76
N ALA A 53 -12.84 -0.91 10.07
CA ALA A 53 -14.23 -0.94 9.63
C ALA A 53 -14.31 -0.61 8.14
N VAL A 54 -15.36 -1.10 7.50
CA VAL A 54 -15.64 -0.91 6.08
C VAL A 54 -16.90 -0.09 5.94
N ASP A 55 -16.80 1.03 5.22
CA ASP A 55 -17.95 1.77 4.71
C ASP A 55 -18.32 1.19 3.34
N HIS A 56 -19.43 0.47 3.29
CA HIS A 56 -19.91 -0.17 2.07
C HIS A 56 -20.54 0.81 1.07
N GLU A 57 -21.02 1.97 1.52
CA GLU A 57 -21.59 2.99 0.63
C GLU A 57 -20.46 3.80 -0.03
N ALA A 58 -19.46 4.20 0.75
CA ALA A 58 -18.31 4.96 0.24
C ALA A 58 -17.22 4.07 -0.39
N ALA A 59 -17.31 2.74 -0.23
CA ALA A 59 -16.27 1.78 -0.59
C ALA A 59 -14.90 2.10 0.06
N LEU A 60 -14.93 2.52 1.34
CA LEU A 60 -13.76 2.92 2.11
C LEU A 60 -13.47 1.94 3.25
N VAL A 61 -12.20 1.88 3.65
CA VAL A 61 -11.75 1.19 4.86
C VAL A 61 -11.09 2.20 5.77
N TYR A 62 -11.45 2.21 7.05
CA TYR A 62 -10.87 3.11 8.03
C TYR A 62 -10.44 2.35 9.29
N SER A 63 -9.39 2.86 9.95
CA SER A 63 -8.92 2.31 11.21
C SER A 63 -9.86 2.70 12.34
N LEU A 64 -10.15 1.74 13.22
CA LEU A 64 -10.85 2.01 14.47
C LEU A 64 -9.82 2.38 15.54
N ASP A 65 -10.11 3.42 16.32
CA ASP A 65 -9.24 3.81 17.42
C ASP A 65 -9.35 2.77 18.52
N THR A 66 -8.26 2.06 18.75
CA THR A 66 -8.20 1.04 19.81
C THR A 66 -7.38 1.59 20.95
N ASN A 67 -7.91 1.50 22.18
CA ASN A 67 -7.20 1.90 23.41
C ASN A 67 -5.87 1.15 23.64
N ARG A 68 -5.54 0.14 22.81
CA ARG A 68 -4.33 -0.65 22.90
C ARG A 68 -3.69 -0.81 21.52
N LYS A 69 -2.62 -0.07 21.27
CA LYS A 69 -1.78 -0.27 20.09
C LYS A 69 -1.18 -1.69 20.12
N PRO A 70 -1.36 -2.51 19.08
CA PRO A 70 -0.77 -3.84 19.04
C PRO A 70 0.76 -3.76 19.04
N VAL A 71 1.40 -4.73 19.71
CA VAL A 71 2.86 -4.85 19.68
C VAL A 71 3.26 -5.41 18.33
N VAL A 72 3.86 -4.57 17.50
CA VAL A 72 4.27 -4.94 16.14
C VAL A 72 5.73 -5.44 16.17
N ALA A 73 5.96 -6.63 15.62
CA ALA A 73 7.31 -7.19 15.48
C ALA A 73 8.18 -6.26 14.60
N GLU A 74 9.48 -6.17 14.91
CA GLU A 74 10.38 -5.23 14.22
C GLU A 74 10.39 -5.40 12.69
N GLY A 75 10.30 -6.65 12.20
CA GLY A 75 10.22 -6.94 10.77
C GLY A 75 8.98 -6.34 10.08
N VAL A 76 7.87 -6.21 10.81
CA VAL A 76 6.62 -5.64 10.29
C VAL A 76 6.65 -4.11 10.29
N LYS A 77 7.43 -3.47 11.17
CA LYS A 77 7.56 -2.00 11.20
C LYS A 77 8.14 -1.42 9.92
N GLN A 78 8.96 -2.18 9.19
CA GLN A 78 9.45 -1.73 7.88
C GLN A 78 8.34 -1.74 6.82
N MET A 79 7.45 -2.73 6.89
CA MET A 79 6.29 -2.84 6.00
C MET A 79 5.28 -1.74 6.30
N GLU A 80 5.01 -1.46 7.57
CA GLU A 80 4.17 -0.34 8.04
C GLU A 80 4.65 0.99 7.45
N ARG A 81 5.94 1.33 7.66
CA ARG A 81 6.54 2.55 7.09
C ARG A 81 6.48 2.61 5.57
N GLY A 82 6.59 1.46 4.90
CA GLY A 82 6.46 1.38 3.45
C GLY A 82 5.02 1.66 2.99
N ALA A 83 4.04 1.04 3.66
CA ALA A 83 2.62 1.19 3.37
C ALA A 83 2.13 2.62 3.59
N GLU A 84 2.54 3.26 4.69
CA GLU A 84 2.22 4.67 4.97
C GLU A 84 2.69 5.61 3.85
N ARG A 85 3.91 5.40 3.35
CA ARG A 85 4.47 6.20 2.25
C ARG A 85 3.73 5.98 0.94
N LEU A 86 3.43 4.73 0.61
CA LEU A 86 2.63 4.42 -0.58
C LEU A 86 1.24 5.06 -0.50
N GLY A 87 0.58 4.97 0.66
CA GLY A 87 -0.71 5.62 0.89
C GLY A 87 -0.64 7.14 0.71
N LEU A 88 0.37 7.79 1.27
CA LEU A 88 0.58 9.23 1.13
C LEU A 88 0.82 9.64 -0.33
N TRP A 89 1.60 8.88 -1.09
CA TRP A 89 1.84 9.19 -2.50
C TRP A 89 0.63 8.91 -3.39
N PHE A 90 -0.12 7.85 -3.12
CA PHE A 90 -1.32 7.51 -3.88
C PHE A 90 -2.42 8.53 -3.63
N ALA A 91 -2.57 9.02 -2.40
CA ALA A 91 -3.56 10.04 -2.05
C ALA A 91 -3.34 11.39 -2.76
N GLN A 92 -2.14 11.65 -3.27
CA GLN A 92 -1.79 12.90 -3.96
C GLN A 92 -2.04 12.86 -5.47
N LEU A 93 -2.37 11.70 -6.03
CA LEU A 93 -2.46 11.48 -7.48
C LEU A 93 -3.82 10.87 -7.84
N PRO A 94 -4.41 11.24 -9.00
CA PRO A 94 -5.53 10.51 -9.55
C PRO A 94 -5.17 9.03 -9.78
N GLN A 95 -6.13 8.14 -9.57
CA GLN A 95 -5.92 6.69 -9.70
C GLN A 95 -5.33 6.29 -11.06
N GLU A 96 -5.80 6.89 -12.15
CA GLU A 96 -5.28 6.63 -13.51
C GLU A 96 -3.80 6.97 -13.64
N GLN A 97 -3.35 8.04 -12.98
CA GLN A 97 -1.95 8.45 -12.99
C GLN A 97 -1.09 7.45 -12.20
N VAL A 98 -1.58 6.96 -11.06
CA VAL A 98 -0.89 5.89 -10.30
C VAL A 98 -0.73 4.64 -11.16
N PHE A 99 -1.77 4.23 -11.88
CA PHE A 99 -1.75 3.02 -12.71
C PHE A 99 -0.78 3.14 -13.89
N SER A 100 -0.82 4.29 -14.58
CA SER A 100 0.12 4.60 -15.66
C SER A 100 1.58 4.59 -15.17
N MET A 101 1.86 5.26 -14.05
CA MET A 101 3.20 5.32 -13.45
C MET A 101 3.74 3.94 -13.04
N LEU A 102 2.86 3.08 -12.51
CA LEU A 102 3.24 1.73 -12.07
C LEU A 102 3.16 0.68 -13.19
N ARG A 103 2.86 1.09 -14.44
CA ARG A 103 2.69 0.19 -15.60
C ARG A 103 1.71 -0.95 -15.32
N VAL A 104 0.65 -0.64 -14.56
CA VAL A 104 -0.41 -1.59 -14.23
C VAL A 104 -1.40 -1.63 -15.39
N ALA A 105 -1.61 -2.82 -15.96
CA ALA A 105 -2.68 -3.07 -16.91
C ALA A 105 -3.87 -3.68 -16.17
N TYR A 106 -5.08 -3.28 -16.56
CA TYR A 106 -6.33 -3.90 -16.13
C TYR A 106 -6.47 -5.31 -16.71
#